data_AF-A0A8S1B946-F1
#
_entry.id   AF-A0A8S1B946-F1
#
_cell.length_a   1.000
_cell.length_b   1.000
_cell.length_c   1.000
_cell.angle_alpha   90.00
_cell.angle_beta   90.00
_cell.angle_gamma   90.00
#
_symmetry.space_group_name_H-M   'P 1'
#
loop_
_entity.id
_entity.type
_entity.pdbx_description
1 polymer ?
#
loop_
_entity_poly.entity_id
_entity_poly.type
_entity_poly.pdbx_seq_one_letter_code
_entity_poly.pdbx_strand_id
1 'polypeptide(L)'
;MFWPNGTIPFYIKPDHFDKEQSVAIMTALSIFAFKTCLKFMPVLEPPNGNVRVMTFVNPNGHRRCQIDTKGSSVYENFKVTLGYDCLKSPQIDMMIMKALGFPFEHNRLCRDLYINVMMENVEPGAFSTGWISGYAIPASARPTTASVRSPASHPRLAEPLTQPSTPHPFLSSCPIYLALLTA
;
A
#
# COMPACT_ATOMS: atom_id res chain seq x y z
N MET A 1 9.97 -2.10 -6.05
CA MET A 1 9.67 -3.50 -5.68
C MET A 1 9.24 -4.23 -6.94
N PHE A 2 9.76 -5.43 -7.24
CA PHE A 2 9.34 -6.22 -8.40
C PHE A 2 9.25 -7.70 -8.03
N TRP A 3 8.09 -8.32 -8.29
CA TRP A 3 7.81 -9.74 -8.07
C TRP A 3 7.95 -10.49 -9.41
N PRO A 4 8.90 -11.42 -9.57
CA PRO A 4 9.08 -12.16 -10.81
C PRO A 4 7.79 -12.84 -11.26
N ASN A 5 7.42 -12.67 -12.54
CA ASN A 5 6.21 -13.25 -13.15
C ASN A 5 4.89 -12.89 -12.44
N GLY A 6 4.87 -11.83 -11.63
CA GLY A 6 3.69 -11.47 -10.84
C GLY A 6 3.35 -12.51 -9.76
N THR A 7 4.30 -13.37 -9.40
CA THR A 7 4.09 -14.42 -8.40
C THR A 7 4.60 -13.96 -7.05
N ILE A 8 3.74 -14.02 -6.03
CA ILE A 8 3.99 -13.56 -4.67
C ILE A 8 3.82 -14.75 -3.72
N PRO A 9 4.92 -15.37 -3.27
CA PRO A 9 4.88 -16.26 -2.12
C PRO A 9 4.43 -15.47 -0.89
N PHE A 10 3.47 -15.98 -0.13
CA PHE A 10 3.03 -15.35 1.11
C PHE A 10 2.99 -16.33 2.27
N TYR A 11 3.24 -15.80 3.47
CA TYR A 11 3.21 -16.54 4.72
C TYR A 11 2.40 -15.76 5.75
N ILE A 12 1.43 -16.41 6.38
CA ILE A 12 0.65 -15.85 7.50
C ILE A 12 1.18 -16.52 8.77
N LYS A 13 1.72 -15.74 9.72
CA LYS A 13 2.24 -16.30 10.96
C LYS A 13 1.08 -16.85 11.83
N PRO A 14 0.99 -18.16 12.09
CA PRO A 14 -0.18 -18.77 12.73
C PRO A 14 -0.49 -18.24 14.13
N ASP A 15 0.54 -17.92 14.92
CA ASP A 15 0.37 -17.47 16.31
C ASP A 15 -0.11 -16.01 16.42
N HIS A 16 -0.18 -15.29 15.30
CA HIS A 16 -0.55 -13.87 15.29
C HIS A 16 -2.01 -13.64 14.87
N PHE A 17 -2.61 -14.60 14.16
CA PHE A 17 -3.93 -14.47 13.58
C PHE A 17 -4.77 -15.72 13.83
N ASP A 18 -6.02 -15.52 14.28
CA ASP A 18 -6.96 -16.64 14.36
C ASP A 18 -7.44 -17.08 12.96
N LYS A 19 -8.31 -18.09 12.93
CA LYS A 19 -8.86 -18.65 11.69
C LYS A 19 -9.65 -17.61 10.89
N GLU A 20 -10.48 -16.80 11.53
CA GLU A 20 -11.30 -15.80 10.86
C GLU A 20 -10.42 -14.69 10.26
N GLN A 21 -9.44 -14.23 11.04
CA GLN A 21 -8.46 -13.23 10.63
C GLN A 21 -7.61 -13.71 9.46
N SER A 22 -7.18 -14.97 9.50
CA SER A 22 -6.44 -15.59 8.38
C SER A 22 -7.31 -15.70 7.12
N VAL A 23 -8.60 -16.02 7.26
CA VAL A 23 -9.56 -16.04 6.15
C VAL A 23 -9.75 -14.64 5.55
N ALA A 24 -9.78 -13.59 6.37
CA ALA A 24 -9.86 -12.21 5.87
C ALA A 24 -8.64 -11.84 5.00
N ILE A 25 -7.43 -12.21 5.43
CA ILE A 25 -6.20 -12.01 4.63
C ILE A 25 -6.28 -12.78 3.32
N MET A 26 -6.61 -14.07 3.37
CA MET A 26 -6.72 -14.90 2.17
C MET A 26 -7.79 -14.39 1.19
N THR A 27 -8.90 -13.87 1.71
CA THR A 27 -9.99 -13.29 0.92
C THR A 27 -9.53 -12.01 0.21
N ALA A 28 -8.78 -11.14 0.88
CA ALA A 28 -8.22 -9.96 0.22
C ALA A 28 -7.25 -10.36 -0.90
N LEU A 29 -6.33 -11.30 -0.64
CA LEU A 29 -5.40 -11.80 -1.65
C LEU A 29 -6.11 -12.44 -2.86
N SER A 30 -7.20 -13.19 -2.62
CA SER A 30 -7.97 -13.79 -3.71
C SER A 30 -8.68 -12.74 -4.56
N ILE A 31 -9.15 -11.64 -3.97
CA ILE A 31 -9.70 -10.50 -4.72
C ILE A 31 -8.63 -9.86 -5.62
N PHE A 32 -7.40 -9.68 -5.13
CA PHE A 32 -6.30 -9.19 -5.96
C PHE A 32 -5.97 -10.17 -7.09
N ALA A 33 -5.88 -11.48 -6.81
CA ALA A 33 -5.65 -12.50 -7.85
C ALA A 33 -6.76 -12.53 -8.90
N PHE A 34 -8.01 -12.29 -8.49
CA PHE A 34 -9.15 -12.26 -9.39
C PHE A 34 -9.17 -11.01 -10.29
N LYS A 35 -8.78 -9.85 -9.74
CA LYS A 35 -8.84 -8.55 -10.44
C LYS A 35 -7.56 -8.17 -11.19
N THR A 36 -6.48 -8.95 -11.05
CA THR A 36 -5.17 -8.62 -11.61
C THR A 36 -4.47 -9.88 -12.12
N CYS A 37 -3.30 -9.72 -12.75
CA CYS A 37 -2.48 -10.86 -13.15
C CYS A 37 -1.60 -11.45 -12.02
N LEU A 38 -1.77 -10.99 -10.78
CA LEU A 38 -0.97 -11.42 -9.64
C LEU A 38 -1.36 -12.84 -9.20
N LYS A 39 -0.35 -13.63 -8.82
CA LYS A 39 -0.51 -15.00 -8.33
C LYS A 39 0.00 -15.08 -6.90
N PHE A 40 -0.89 -15.29 -5.95
CA PHE A 40 -0.52 -15.48 -4.54
C PHE A 40 -0.34 -16.96 -4.24
N MET A 41 0.85 -17.35 -3.79
CA MET A 41 1.18 -18.74 -3.47
C MET A 41 1.42 -18.88 -1.97
N PRO A 42 0.60 -19.65 -1.24
CA PRO A 42 0.81 -19.86 0.19
C PRO A 42 2.09 -20.67 0.42
N VAL A 43 2.88 -20.25 1.41
CA VAL A 43 4.02 -21.00 1.95
C VAL A 43 3.65 -21.50 3.34
N LEU A 44 3.99 -22.74 3.66
CA LEU A 44 3.64 -23.38 4.95
C LEU A 44 4.70 -23.15 6.04
N GLU A 45 5.93 -22.88 5.62
CA GLU A 45 7.06 -22.67 6.51
C GLU A 45 7.45 -21.19 6.57
N PRO A 46 7.94 -20.71 7.72
CA PRO A 46 8.47 -19.36 7.82
C PRO A 46 9.64 -19.20 6.83
N PRO A 47 9.77 -18.03 6.17
CA PRO A 47 10.82 -17.82 5.19
C PRO A 47 12.21 -18.00 5.82
N ASN A 48 13.02 -18.87 5.22
CA ASN A 48 14.42 -19.10 5.59
C ASN A 48 15.35 -18.56 4.49
N GLY A 49 16.48 -17.97 4.88
CA GLY A 49 17.46 -17.40 3.95
C GLY A 49 16.96 -16.21 3.12
N ASN A 50 17.39 -16.12 1.86
CA ASN A 50 17.19 -14.97 0.97
C ASN A 50 15.94 -15.09 0.06
N VAL A 51 15.00 -15.98 0.39
CA VAL A 51 13.77 -16.14 -0.40
C VAL A 51 12.81 -15.00 -0.06
N ARG A 52 12.35 -14.25 -1.07
CA ARG A 52 11.40 -13.17 -0.86
C ARG A 52 10.00 -13.72 -0.62
N VAL A 53 9.47 -13.51 0.58
CA VAL A 53 8.11 -13.89 0.96
C VAL A 53 7.38 -12.71 1.59
N MET A 54 6.16 -12.44 1.13
CA MET A 54 5.25 -11.48 1.77
C MET A 54 4.74 -12.08 3.08
N THR A 55 5.20 -11.54 4.21
CA THR A 55 4.96 -12.15 5.52
C THR A 55 4.02 -11.31 6.36
N PHE A 56 2.82 -11.82 6.66
CA PHE A 56 1.84 -11.16 7.51
C PHE A 56 2.11 -11.47 8.98
N VAL A 57 2.24 -10.43 9.81
CA VAL A 57 2.57 -10.56 11.24
C VAL A 57 1.78 -9.58 12.11
N ASN A 58 1.58 -9.94 13.38
CA ASN A 58 1.10 -9.04 14.43
C ASN A 58 1.65 -9.50 15.79
N PRO A 59 2.96 -9.39 16.04
CA PRO A 59 3.61 -10.03 17.19
C PRO A 59 3.15 -9.51 18.55
N ASN A 60 2.60 -8.29 18.61
CA ASN A 60 2.17 -7.66 19.86
C ASN A 60 0.64 -7.54 19.95
N GLY A 61 -0.12 -8.19 19.05
CA GLY A 61 -1.58 -8.08 19.03
C GLY A 61 -2.09 -6.64 18.86
N HIS A 62 -1.37 -5.82 18.09
CA HIS A 62 -1.75 -4.44 17.84
C HIS A 62 -3.11 -4.39 17.14
N ARG A 63 -3.92 -3.40 17.52
CA ARG A 63 -5.20 -3.13 16.83
C ARG A 63 -5.03 -2.22 15.63
N ARG A 64 -4.17 -1.20 15.77
CA ARG A 64 -3.91 -0.19 14.73
C ARG A 64 -3.09 -0.75 13.59
N CYS A 65 -3.27 -0.18 12.40
CA CYS A 65 -2.47 -0.52 11.23
C CYS A 65 -1.06 0.03 11.40
N GLN A 66 -0.05 -0.79 11.11
CA GLN A 66 1.35 -0.39 11.22
C GLN A 66 2.09 -0.80 9.96
N ILE A 67 2.85 0.12 9.41
CA ILE A 67 3.72 -0.16 8.27
C ILE A 67 5.12 -0.24 8.83
N ASP A 68 5.74 -1.41 8.71
CA ASP A 68 7.17 -1.50 8.97
C ASP A 68 7.91 -1.21 7.67
N THR A 69 8.53 -0.04 7.59
CA THR A 69 9.40 0.35 6.48
C THR A 69 10.83 -0.16 6.67
N LYS A 70 11.16 -0.74 7.84
CA LYS A 70 12.46 -1.38 8.08
C LYS A 70 12.46 -2.74 7.38
N GLY A 71 13.05 -2.78 6.20
CA GLY A 71 13.10 -3.97 5.34
C GLY A 71 12.85 -3.69 3.87
N SER A 72 12.68 -2.42 3.46
CA SER A 72 12.57 -2.03 2.05
C SER A 72 13.91 -2.12 1.29
N SER A 73 14.85 -2.95 1.75
CA SER A 73 15.98 -3.36 0.92
C SER A 73 15.46 -4.38 -0.10
N VAL A 74 16.01 -4.38 -1.30
CA VAL A 74 15.63 -5.32 -2.38
C VAL A 74 15.86 -6.78 -1.97
N TYR A 75 16.51 -7.06 -0.83
CA TYR A 75 16.97 -8.39 -0.45
C TYR A 75 16.29 -8.95 0.82
N GLU A 76 15.43 -8.19 1.48
CA GLU A 76 14.80 -8.61 2.73
C GLU A 76 13.35 -9.08 2.57
N ASN A 77 12.94 -9.95 3.50
CA ASN A 77 11.56 -10.40 3.62
C ASN A 77 10.64 -9.22 3.90
N PHE A 78 9.63 -9.02 3.04
CA PHE A 78 8.69 -7.93 3.21
C PHE A 78 7.65 -8.29 4.27
N LYS A 79 7.80 -7.72 5.47
CA LYS A 79 6.88 -7.91 6.59
C LYS A 79 5.72 -6.93 6.49
N VAL A 80 4.50 -7.44 6.51
CA VAL A 80 3.26 -6.66 6.56
C VAL A 80 2.69 -6.80 7.97
N THR A 81 2.82 -5.76 8.78
CA THR A 81 2.25 -5.75 10.13
C THR A 81 0.77 -5.37 10.05
N LEU A 82 -0.13 -6.35 10.18
CA LEU A 82 -1.57 -6.10 10.14
C LEU A 82 -2.13 -6.08 11.56
N GLY A 83 -2.58 -4.90 12.00
CA GLY A 83 -3.39 -4.81 13.20
C GLY A 83 -4.79 -5.41 12.99
N TYR A 84 -5.44 -5.84 14.06
CA TYR A 84 -6.75 -6.51 13.95
C TYR A 84 -7.84 -5.64 13.32
N ASP A 85 -7.80 -4.31 13.51
CA ASP A 85 -8.77 -3.38 12.91
C ASP A 85 -8.52 -3.15 11.41
N CYS A 86 -7.42 -3.69 10.87
CA CYS A 86 -6.99 -3.50 9.49
C CYS A 86 -7.37 -4.65 8.58
N LEU A 87 -7.98 -5.71 9.12
CA LEU A 87 -8.34 -6.93 8.38
C LEU A 87 -9.62 -6.78 7.55
N LYS A 88 -10.01 -5.53 7.24
CA LYS A 88 -11.18 -5.18 6.43
C LYS A 88 -10.77 -4.18 5.37
N SER A 89 -11.50 -4.17 4.26
CA SER A 89 -11.36 -3.14 3.22
C SER A 89 -11.86 -1.78 3.77
N PRO A 90 -11.19 -0.66 3.46
CA PRO A 90 -10.06 -0.50 2.52
C PRO A 90 -8.67 -0.75 3.14
N GLN A 91 -8.55 -0.95 4.46
CA GLN A 91 -7.26 -1.00 5.16
C GLN A 91 -6.40 -2.17 4.69
N ILE A 92 -6.96 -3.38 4.59
CA ILE A 92 -6.20 -4.55 4.15
C ILE A 92 -5.69 -4.37 2.72
N ASP A 93 -6.50 -3.75 1.85
CA ASP A 93 -6.16 -3.50 0.45
C ASP A 93 -5.03 -2.48 0.34
N MET A 94 -5.11 -1.38 1.10
CA MET A 94 -4.04 -0.37 1.23
C MET A 94 -2.72 -1.01 1.63
N MET A 95 -2.75 -1.89 2.62
CA MET A 95 -1.55 -2.54 3.16
C MET A 95 -0.96 -3.56 2.18
N ILE A 96 -1.80 -4.33 1.47
CA ILE A 96 -1.36 -5.23 0.41
C ILE A 96 -0.76 -4.45 -0.76
N MET A 97 -1.39 -3.36 -1.21
CA MET A 97 -0.82 -2.49 -2.24
C MET A 97 0.53 -1.91 -1.82
N LYS A 98 0.64 -1.46 -0.57
CA LYS A 98 1.91 -1.00 -0.01
C LYS A 98 2.98 -2.10 -0.06
N ALA A 99 2.60 -3.33 0.26
CA ALA A 99 3.49 -4.50 0.22
C ALA A 99 3.89 -4.94 -1.20
N LEU A 100 3.03 -4.69 -2.19
CA LEU A 100 3.36 -4.86 -3.60
C LEU A 100 4.28 -3.75 -4.13
N GLY A 101 4.51 -2.69 -3.34
CA GLY A 101 5.43 -1.60 -3.66
C GLY A 101 4.76 -0.33 -4.14
N PHE A 102 3.43 -0.23 -4.07
CA PHE A 102 2.72 1.00 -4.39
C PHE A 102 2.78 1.96 -3.19
N PRO A 103 3.23 3.21 -3.35
CA PRO A 103 3.04 4.21 -2.29
C PRO A 103 1.55 4.51 -2.11
N PHE A 104 1.18 5.08 -0.96
CA PHE A 104 -0.17 5.64 -0.82
C PHE A 104 -0.41 6.74 -1.85
N GLU A 105 -1.65 6.86 -2.31
CA GLU A 105 -2.00 7.78 -3.39
C GLU A 105 -1.67 9.23 -3.02
N HIS A 106 -1.90 9.60 -1.75
CA HIS A 106 -1.57 10.94 -1.23
C HIS A 106 -0.06 11.18 -1.08
N ASN A 107 0.81 10.22 -1.37
CA ASN A 107 2.26 10.41 -1.39
C ASN A 107 2.82 10.59 -2.83
N ARG A 108 1.95 10.65 -3.84
CA ARG A 108 2.35 10.90 -5.23
C ARG A 108 2.96 12.28 -5.40
N LEU A 109 3.83 12.41 -6.41
CA LEU A 109 4.52 13.67 -6.72
C LEU A 109 3.57 14.86 -6.90
N CYS A 110 2.44 14.64 -7.59
CA CYS A 110 1.50 15.71 -7.94
C CYS A 110 0.27 15.73 -7.03
N ARG A 111 0.36 15.21 -5.80
CA ARG A 111 -0.78 15.20 -4.87
C ARG A 111 -1.33 16.62 -4.64
N ASP A 112 -0.45 17.62 -4.58
CA ASP A 112 -0.78 18.99 -4.18
C ASP A 112 -1.61 19.72 -5.27
N LEU A 113 -1.79 19.11 -6.45
CA LEU A 113 -2.72 19.56 -7.49
C LEU A 113 -4.17 19.11 -7.23
N TYR A 114 -4.39 18.11 -6.37
CA TYR A 114 -5.69 17.46 -6.16
C TYR A 114 -6.17 17.53 -4.72
N ILE A 115 -5.23 17.57 -3.76
CA ILE A 115 -5.52 17.56 -2.32
C ILE A 115 -4.67 18.59 -1.60
N ASN A 116 -5.21 19.15 -0.51
CA ASN A 116 -4.43 19.90 0.46
C ASN A 116 -4.28 19.06 1.74
N VAL A 117 -3.04 18.83 2.18
CA VAL A 117 -2.76 18.11 3.42
C VAL A 117 -2.66 19.13 4.55
N MET A 118 -3.64 19.14 5.44
CA MET A 118 -3.64 19.99 6.65
C MET A 118 -2.65 19.42 7.65
N MET A 119 -1.40 19.90 7.58
CA MET A 119 -0.28 19.39 8.37
C MET A 119 -0.52 19.51 9.88
N GLU A 120 -1.30 20.49 10.31
CA GLU A 120 -1.75 20.71 11.68
C GLU A 120 -2.63 19.56 12.23
N ASN A 121 -3.31 18.82 11.35
CA ASN A 121 -4.21 17.71 11.70
C ASN A 121 -3.52 16.34 11.56
N VAL A 122 -2.24 16.32 11.16
CA VAL A 122 -1.46 15.09 11.02
C VAL A 122 -0.99 14.62 12.39
N GLU A 123 -1.29 13.37 12.71
CA GLU A 123 -0.83 12.76 13.97
C GLU A 123 0.71 12.80 14.09
N PRO A 124 1.24 13.17 15.27
CA PRO A 124 2.67 13.09 15.54
C PRO A 124 3.18 11.65 15.31
N GLY A 125 4.12 11.49 14.37
CA GLY A 125 4.67 10.19 13.99
C GLY A 125 4.16 9.60 12.67
N ALA A 126 3.22 10.24 11.97
CA ALA A 126 2.80 9.80 10.63
C ALA A 126 3.96 9.74 9.60
N PHE A 127 4.96 10.60 9.77
CA PHE A 127 6.19 10.60 8.97
C PHE A 127 7.12 9.44 9.31
N SER A 128 7.35 9.19 10.60
CA SER A 128 8.27 8.13 11.06
C SER A 128 7.72 6.73 10.78
N THR A 129 6.40 6.60 10.72
CA THR A 129 5.68 5.36 10.40
C THR A 129 5.44 5.15 8.90
N GLY A 130 5.83 6.12 8.05
CA GLY A 130 5.75 6.00 6.60
C GLY A 130 4.35 6.14 6.00
N TRP A 131 3.38 6.64 6.78
CA TRP A 131 2.04 7.01 6.27
C TRP A 131 2.12 8.26 5.40
N ILE A 132 2.91 9.24 5.80
CA ILE A 132 3.18 10.45 5.02
C ILE A 132 4.65 10.47 4.63
N SER A 133 4.93 10.71 3.35
CA SER A 133 6.29 10.93 2.90
C SER A 133 6.62 12.43 2.98
N GLY A 134 7.76 12.75 3.59
CA GLY A 134 8.31 14.12 3.64
C GLY A 134 8.68 14.68 2.27
N TYR A 135 8.78 13.81 1.25
CA TYR A 135 8.99 14.21 -0.13
C TYR A 135 8.07 13.40 -1.04
N ALA A 136 7.60 14.08 -2.07
CA ALA A 136 6.95 13.50 -3.24
C ALA A 136 7.76 12.28 -3.75
N ILE A 137 7.16 11.08 -3.79
CA ILE A 137 7.88 9.88 -4.23
C ILE A 137 7.74 9.75 -5.75
N PRO A 138 8.84 9.78 -6.54
CA PRO A 138 8.80 9.39 -7.94
C PRO A 138 8.49 7.90 -8.01
N ALA A 139 7.20 7.57 -8.10
CA ALA A 139 6.82 6.23 -8.49
C ALA A 139 7.30 6.03 -9.93
N SER A 140 8.00 4.93 -10.20
CA SER A 140 8.26 4.44 -11.57
C SER A 140 6.96 3.96 -12.25
N ALA A 141 5.82 4.54 -11.87
CA ALA A 141 4.51 4.11 -12.28
C ALA A 141 4.30 4.52 -13.73
N ARG A 142 3.62 3.64 -14.47
CA ARG A 142 3.06 3.96 -15.78
C ARG A 142 2.24 5.27 -15.63
N PRO A 143 2.32 6.20 -16.59
CA PRO A 143 1.50 7.41 -16.62
C PRO A 143 0.03 7.11 -16.27
N THR A 144 -0.43 7.52 -15.10
CA THR A 144 -1.81 7.30 -14.63
C THR A 144 -2.26 8.52 -13.84
N THR A 145 -3.52 8.91 -13.94
CA THR A 145 -4.11 10.02 -13.17
C THR A 145 -4.25 9.67 -11.69
N ALA A 146 -4.13 10.67 -10.80
CA ALA A 146 -4.44 10.48 -9.39
C ALA A 146 -5.93 10.09 -9.22
N SER A 147 -6.22 9.16 -8.31
CA SER A 147 -7.60 8.70 -8.08
C SER A 147 -7.95 8.62 -6.60
N VAL A 148 -8.94 9.41 -6.18
CA VAL A 148 -9.56 9.29 -4.84
C VAL A 148 -10.27 7.95 -4.61
N ARG A 149 -10.58 7.21 -5.68
CA ARG A 149 -11.15 5.85 -5.64
C ARG A 149 -10.06 4.75 -5.63
N SER A 150 -8.79 5.12 -5.64
CA SER A 150 -7.69 4.16 -5.51
C SER A 150 -7.82 3.41 -4.18
N PRO A 151 -7.64 2.08 -4.13
CA PRO A 151 -7.59 1.37 -2.85
C PRO A 151 -6.40 1.81 -2.00
N ALA A 152 -5.44 2.58 -2.54
CA ALA A 152 -4.33 3.20 -1.83
C ALA A 152 -4.63 4.63 -1.32
N SER A 153 -5.87 5.14 -1.48
CA SER A 153 -6.27 6.45 -0.98
C SER A 153 -6.73 6.36 0.48
N HIS A 154 -6.25 7.28 1.32
CA HIS A 154 -6.73 7.37 2.70
C HIS A 154 -8.05 8.14 2.77
N PRO A 155 -9.08 7.60 3.45
CA PRO A 155 -10.41 8.24 3.50
C PRO A 155 -10.48 9.46 4.44
N ARG A 156 -9.41 9.80 5.17
CA ARG A 156 -9.47 10.75 6.30
C ARG A 156 -8.35 11.82 6.33
N LEU A 157 -7.50 11.90 5.31
CA LEU A 157 -6.30 12.76 5.35
C LEU A 157 -6.34 13.96 4.40
N ALA A 158 -7.38 14.09 3.57
CA ALA A 158 -7.40 15.10 2.52
C ALA A 158 -8.83 15.53 2.16
N GLU A 159 -9.05 16.84 2.04
CA GLU A 159 -10.21 17.38 1.35
C GLU A 159 -9.92 17.51 -0.17
N PRO A 160 -10.88 17.16 -1.05
CA PRO A 160 -10.75 17.41 -2.48
C PRO A 160 -10.66 18.92 -2.74
N LEU A 161 -9.70 19.37 -3.54
CA LEU A 161 -9.70 20.75 -4.02
C LEU A 161 -10.91 20.97 -4.92
N THR A 162 -11.69 22.01 -4.65
CA THR A 162 -12.87 22.41 -5.44
C THR A 162 -12.50 23.00 -6.81
N GLN A 163 -11.23 23.36 -7.04
CA GLN A 163 -10.67 23.80 -8.33
C GLN A 163 -9.18 23.43 -8.43
N PRO A 164 -8.67 23.11 -9.64
CA PRO A 164 -7.23 22.88 -9.82
C PRO A 164 -6.45 24.18 -9.57
N SER A 165 -5.45 24.11 -8.70
CA SER A 165 -4.52 25.21 -8.45
C SER A 165 -3.71 25.52 -9.72
N THR A 166 -3.41 26.80 -9.93
CA THR A 166 -2.76 27.36 -11.11
C THR A 166 -1.52 26.59 -11.57
N PRO A 167 -1.27 26.46 -12.88
CA PRO A 167 -0.22 25.60 -13.42
C PRO A 167 1.18 26.08 -13.02
N HIS A 168 1.86 25.31 -12.17
CA HIS A 168 3.28 25.46 -11.92
C HIS A 168 4.11 24.91 -13.11
N PRO A 169 5.25 25.53 -13.45
CA PRO A 169 6.02 25.23 -14.68
C PRO A 169 6.69 23.84 -14.71
N PHE A 170 6.51 23.00 -13.69
CA PHE A 170 7.02 21.62 -13.63
C PHE A 170 6.05 20.56 -14.20
N LEU A 171 5.02 20.98 -14.95
CA LEU A 171 3.97 20.12 -15.52
C LEU A 171 4.44 19.06 -16.54
N SER A 172 5.72 19.04 -16.96
CA SER A 172 6.23 18.01 -17.88
C SER A 172 6.37 16.61 -17.26
N SER A 173 6.30 16.50 -15.93
CA SER A 173 6.52 15.23 -15.20
C SER A 173 5.24 14.53 -14.74
N CYS A 174 4.06 15.11 -15.01
CA CYS A 174 2.78 14.54 -14.61
C CYS A 174 1.84 14.39 -15.80
N PRO A 175 1.99 13.30 -16.58
CA PRO A 175 1.05 13.01 -17.66
C PRO A 175 -0.35 12.74 -17.08
N ILE A 176 -1.24 13.71 -17.32
CA ILE A 176 -2.69 13.57 -17.19
C ILE A 176 -3.17 12.87 -18.47
N TYR A 177 -3.29 11.55 -18.45
CA TYR A 177 -3.97 10.80 -19.50
C TYR A 177 -4.84 9.69 -18.90
N LEU A 178 -6.09 9.68 -19.37
CA LEU A 178 -7.18 8.78 -19.01
C LEU A 178 -6.93 7.37 -19.57
N ALA A 179 -7.27 6.30 -18.82
CA ALA A 179 -8.03 5.12 -19.27
C ALA A 179 -7.76 3.80 -18.48
N LEU A 180 -8.87 3.24 -17.97
CA LEU A 180 -9.29 1.83 -18.01
C LEU A 180 -8.50 0.77 -17.20
N LEU A 181 -9.07 0.37 -16.06
CA LEU A 181 -9.07 -1.03 -15.62
C LEU A 181 -10.33 -1.69 -16.20
N THR A 182 -10.31 -1.97 -17.50
CA THR A 182 -11.10 -3.04 -18.12
C THR A 182 -10.26 -3.68 -19.22
N ALA A 183 -9.77 -4.88 -18.95
CA ALA A 183 -9.65 -6.02 -19.85
C ALA A 183 -9.29 -7.24 -19.00
#